data_AF-A0A0D2JPW9-F1
#
_entry.id   AF-A0A0D2JPW9-F1
#
_cell.length_a   1.000
_cell.length_b   1.000
_cell.length_c   1.000
_cell.angle_alpha   90.00
_cell.angle_beta   90.00
_cell.angle_gamma   90.00
#
_symmetry.space_group_name_H-M   'P 1'
#
loop_
_entity.id
_entity.type
_entity.pdbx_description
1 polymer ?
#
loop_
_entity_poly.entity_id
_entity_poly.type
_entity_poly.pdbx_seq_one_letter_code
_entity_poly.pdbx_strand_id
1 'polypeptide(L)'
;MELSPDFFEYTSGRWLYNESLRLLERKLVFNVGELKKIAAKCLRQPASEVKEFSKLAEGGFNRVFQITMKDGSQVLARLPYPSTKPYRLPTASEAATLDLVRATGVPAPKVLYYSPDAQTLWGPSL
;
A
#
# COMPACT_ATOMS: atom_id res chain seq x y z
N MET A 1 -15.05 -3.43 12.92
CA MET A 1 -14.04 -4.26 12.22
C MET A 1 -12.78 -4.20 13.04
N GLU A 2 -12.39 -5.31 13.65
CA GLU A 2 -11.10 -5.41 14.32
C GLU A 2 -9.98 -5.31 13.28
N LEU A 3 -8.89 -4.61 13.63
CA LEU A 3 -7.71 -4.53 12.78
C LEU A 3 -6.95 -5.85 12.89
N SER A 4 -6.70 -6.52 11.76
CA SER A 4 -5.86 -7.71 11.77
C SER A 4 -4.41 -7.33 12.06
N PRO A 5 -3.71 -8.00 13.00
CA PRO A 5 -2.28 -7.84 13.22
C PRO A 5 -1.46 -8.03 11.93
N ASP A 6 -1.93 -8.89 11.03
CA ASP A 6 -1.27 -9.21 9.76
C ASP A 6 -1.18 -8.02 8.81
N PHE A 7 -1.94 -6.95 9.05
CA PHE A 7 -1.82 -5.71 8.29
C PHE A 7 -0.50 -5.01 8.55
N PHE A 8 0.09 -5.22 9.72
CA PHE A 8 1.30 -4.52 10.15
C PHE A 8 2.53 -5.43 10.06
N GLU A 9 2.36 -6.73 10.29
CA GLU A 9 3.43 -7.73 10.33
C GLU A 9 3.64 -8.44 8.98
N TYR A 10 4.88 -8.86 8.73
CA TYR A 10 5.22 -9.72 7.59
C TYR A 10 4.90 -11.18 7.92
N THR A 11 4.12 -11.84 7.08
CA THR A 11 3.58 -13.20 7.31
C THR A 11 3.86 -14.18 6.17
N SER A 12 4.38 -13.72 5.02
CA SER A 12 4.54 -14.57 3.82
C SER A 12 5.80 -15.45 3.79
N GLY A 13 6.75 -15.30 4.72
CA GLY A 13 7.98 -16.08 4.68
C GLY A 13 8.85 -15.95 5.92
N ARG A 14 10.00 -16.64 5.87
CA ARG A 14 10.99 -16.71 6.95
C ARG A 14 12.39 -16.50 6.40
N TRP A 15 13.33 -16.14 7.28
CA TRP A 15 14.73 -15.95 6.91
C TRP A 15 15.63 -16.93 7.66
N LEU A 16 16.61 -17.49 6.96
CA LEU A 16 17.63 -18.36 7.56
C LEU A 16 18.59 -17.60 8.49
N TYR A 17 18.75 -16.28 8.27
CA TYR A 17 19.66 -15.42 9.04
C TYR A 17 18.97 -14.12 9.42
N ASN A 18 19.20 -13.66 10.67
CA ASN A 18 18.68 -12.40 11.20
C ASN A 18 17.15 -12.24 11.11
N GLU A 19 16.37 -13.32 11.27
CA GLU A 19 14.92 -13.31 11.09
C GLU A 19 14.21 -12.20 11.87
N SER A 20 14.48 -12.09 13.17
CA SER A 20 13.85 -11.06 14.01
C SER A 20 14.12 -9.64 13.49
N LEU A 21 15.33 -9.38 12.99
CA LEU A 21 15.69 -8.11 12.37
C LEU A 21 14.98 -7.92 11.03
N ARG A 22 14.91 -8.95 10.18
CA ARG A 22 14.24 -8.87 8.86
C ARG A 22 12.73 -8.65 8.98
N LEU A 23 12.11 -9.21 10.02
CA LEU A 23 10.71 -8.98 10.39
C LEU A 23 10.51 -7.54 10.90
N LEU A 24 11.36 -7.08 11.83
CA LEU A 24 11.28 -5.72 12.38
C LEU A 24 11.42 -4.64 11.30
N GLU A 25 12.35 -4.82 10.36
CA GLU A 25 12.55 -3.95 9.20
C GLU A 25 11.35 -3.87 8.24
N ARG A 26 10.45 -4.84 8.30
CA ARG A 26 9.24 -4.95 7.47
C ARG A 26 7.95 -4.69 8.23
N LYS A 27 8.05 -4.44 9.55
CA LYS A 27 6.93 -3.93 10.31
C LYS A 27 6.56 -2.55 9.78
N LEU A 28 5.32 -2.42 9.35
CA LEU A 28 4.82 -1.19 8.76
C LEU A 28 3.53 -0.80 9.47
N VAL A 29 3.62 0.20 10.34
CA VAL A 29 2.46 0.79 11.02
C VAL A 29 1.95 1.95 10.19
N PHE A 30 0.64 1.98 9.94
CA PHE A 30 -0.02 3.02 9.14
C PHE A 30 -1.48 3.17 9.57
N ASN A 31 -2.09 4.29 9.21
CA ASN A 31 -3.51 4.53 9.49
C ASN A 31 -4.40 3.88 8.42
N VAL A 32 -5.03 2.75 8.77
CA VAL A 32 -5.97 2.03 7.90
C VAL A 32 -7.18 2.89 7.51
N GLY A 33 -7.66 3.74 8.41
CA GLY A 33 -8.78 4.65 8.16
C GLY A 33 -8.45 5.71 7.10
N GLU A 34 -7.29 6.35 7.21
CA GLU A 34 -6.83 7.32 6.21
C GLU A 34 -6.56 6.65 4.86
N LEU A 35 -5.98 5.46 4.84
CA LEU A 35 -5.78 4.72 3.59
C LEU A 35 -7.11 4.40 2.89
N LYS A 36 -8.13 3.97 3.65
CA LYS A 36 -9.49 3.74 3.13
C LYS A 36 -10.10 5.04 2.57
N LYS A 37 -9.94 6.17 3.26
CA LYS A 37 -10.42 7.48 2.79
C LYS A 37 -9.77 7.88 1.47
N ILE A 38 -8.45 7.73 1.35
CA ILE A 38 -7.71 8.02 0.11
C ILE A 38 -8.20 7.12 -1.03
N ALA A 39 -8.35 5.82 -0.78
CA ALA A 39 -8.85 4.87 -1.79
C ALA A 39 -10.27 5.22 -2.27
N ALA A 40 -11.17 5.54 -1.34
CA ALA A 40 -12.54 5.96 -1.66
C ALA A 40 -12.56 7.26 -2.48
N LYS A 41 -11.73 8.24 -2.10
CA LYS A 41 -11.58 9.49 -2.86
C LYS A 41 -11.10 9.26 -4.29
N CYS A 42 -10.18 8.30 -4.51
CA CYS A 42 -9.73 7.93 -5.86
C CYS A 42 -10.85 7.41 -6.75
N LEU A 43 -11.87 6.77 -6.16
CA LEU A 43 -13.07 6.29 -6.84
C LEU A 43 -14.25 7.27 -6.79
N ARG A 44 -14.04 8.49 -6.24
CA ARG A 44 -15.09 9.51 -6.05
C ARG A 44 -16.26 9.02 -5.19
N GLN A 45 -15.95 8.22 -4.18
CA GLN A 45 -16.92 7.66 -3.22
C GLN A 45 -16.57 8.08 -1.79
N PRO A 46 -17.54 8.13 -0.87
CA PRO A 46 -17.24 8.35 0.54
C PRO A 46 -16.66 7.08 1.18
N ALA A 47 -15.85 7.25 2.23
CA ALA A 47 -15.21 6.12 2.90
C ALA A 47 -16.20 5.12 3.55
N SER A 48 -17.45 5.55 3.78
CA SER A 48 -18.55 4.69 4.24
C SER A 48 -18.96 3.62 3.22
N GLU A 49 -18.55 3.75 1.96
CA GLU A 49 -18.79 2.78 0.89
C GLU A 49 -17.72 1.70 0.81
N VAL A 50 -16.66 1.77 1.63
CA VAL A 50 -15.70 0.66 1.73
C VAL A 50 -16.40 -0.55 2.36
N LYS A 51 -16.53 -1.61 1.57
CA LYS A 51 -17.10 -2.90 1.99
C LYS A 51 -16.04 -3.77 2.65
N GLU A 52 -14.86 -3.84 2.04
CA GLU A 52 -13.79 -4.75 2.45
C GLU A 52 -12.42 -4.09 2.36
N PHE A 53 -11.53 -4.48 3.27
CA PHE A 53 -10.12 -4.14 3.27
C PHE A 53 -9.32 -5.36 3.69
N SER A 54 -8.45 -5.84 2.81
CA SER A 54 -7.67 -7.06 3.02
C SER A 54 -6.23 -6.89 2.54
N LYS A 55 -5.31 -7.58 3.20
CA LYS A 55 -3.93 -7.72 2.71
C LYS A 55 -3.97 -8.73 1.55
N LEU A 56 -3.78 -8.24 0.33
CA LEU A 56 -3.84 -9.06 -0.88
C LEU A 56 -2.55 -9.86 -1.06
N ALA A 57 -1.41 -9.18 -0.90
CA ALA A 57 -0.10 -9.75 -1.10
C ALA A 57 0.96 -8.97 -0.33
N GLU A 58 2.09 -9.60 -0.10
CA GLU A 58 3.29 -8.89 0.32
C GLU A 58 4.53 -9.57 -0.27
N GLY A 59 5.59 -8.78 -0.47
CA GLY A 59 6.83 -9.25 -1.11
C GLY A 59 8.06 -8.74 -0.38
N GLY A 60 9.19 -8.64 -1.08
CA GLY A 60 10.44 -8.17 -0.47
C GLY A 60 10.45 -6.67 -0.11
N PHE A 61 9.64 -5.88 -0.81
CA PHE A 61 9.73 -4.41 -0.82
C PHE A 61 8.43 -3.69 -0.44
N ASN A 62 7.28 -4.29 -0.69
CA ASN A 62 5.98 -3.65 -0.50
C ASN A 62 4.96 -4.62 0.08
N ARG A 63 3.97 -4.06 0.77
CA ARG A 63 2.70 -4.70 1.09
C ARG A 63 1.60 -4.14 0.17
N VAL A 64 0.73 -5.02 -0.31
CA VAL A 64 -0.39 -4.68 -1.20
C VAL A 64 -1.70 -4.97 -0.48
N PHE A 65 -2.55 -3.96 -0.39
CA PHE A 65 -3.90 -4.06 0.15
C PHE A 65 -4.92 -3.89 -0.96
N GLN A 66 -5.97 -4.69 -0.90
CA GLN A 66 -7.14 -4.52 -1.73
C GLN A 66 -8.25 -3.83 -0.92
N ILE A 67 -8.83 -2.79 -1.52
CA ILE A 67 -9.98 -2.07 -0.98
C ILE A 67 -11.14 -2.27 -1.95
N THR A 68 -12.19 -2.93 -1.49
CA THR A 68 -13.40 -3.20 -2.30
C THR A 68 -14.53 -2.31 -1.80
N MET A 69 -15.16 -1.58 -2.71
CA MET A 69 -16.34 -0.76 -2.43
C MET A 69 -17.63 -1.59 -2.49
N LYS A 70 -18.74 -1.06 -1.94
CA LYS A 70 -20.05 -1.74 -1.96
C LYS A 70 -20.58 -1.98 -3.37
N ASP A 71 -20.25 -1.11 -4.32
CA ASP A 71 -20.62 -1.25 -5.74
C ASP A 71 -19.76 -2.26 -6.52
N GLY A 72 -18.77 -2.89 -5.85
CA GLY A 72 -17.87 -3.87 -6.44
C GLY A 72 -16.61 -3.28 -7.07
N SER A 73 -16.46 -1.95 -7.15
CA SER A 73 -15.21 -1.32 -7.60
C SER A 73 -14.07 -1.58 -6.61
N GLN A 74 -12.84 -1.66 -7.13
CA GLN A 74 -11.67 -2.05 -6.35
C GLN A 74 -10.48 -1.14 -6.60
N VAL A 75 -9.67 -0.93 -5.56
CA VAL A 75 -8.37 -0.26 -5.63
C VAL A 75 -7.32 -1.12 -4.95
N LEU A 76 -6.13 -1.18 -5.56
CA LEU A 76 -4.94 -1.74 -4.94
C LEU A 76 -4.08 -0.61 -4.37
N ALA A 77 -3.85 -0.65 -3.06
CA ALA A 77 -2.94 0.24 -2.38
C ALA A 77 -1.63 -0.49 -2.11
N ARG A 78 -0.51 0.07 -2.59
CA ARG A 78 0.81 -0.50 -2.38
C ARG A 78 1.63 0.39 -1.46
N LEU A 79 2.09 -0.18 -0.34
CA LEU A 79 2.84 0.52 0.68
C LEU A 79 4.25 -0.07 0.78
N PRO A 80 5.31 0.74 0.56
CA PRO A 80 6.69 0.29 0.73
C PRO A 80 7.05 0.06 2.19
N TYR A 81 7.97 -0.87 2.46
CA TYR A 81 8.47 -1.08 3.82
C TYR A 81 9.39 0.06 4.27
N PRO A 82 9.47 0.34 5.59
CA PRO A 82 10.42 1.33 6.11
C PRO A 82 11.89 1.00 5.82
N SER A 83 12.20 -0.26 5.53
CA SER A 83 13.55 -0.70 5.15
C SER A 83 13.94 -0.38 3.70
N THR A 84 12.99 -0.06 2.82
CA THR A 84 13.29 0.26 1.42
C THR A 84 13.74 1.71 1.29
N LYS A 85 15.04 1.94 1.49
CA LYS A 85 15.69 3.23 1.26
C LYS A 85 16.31 3.27 -0.15
N PRO A 86 16.23 4.40 -0.86
CA PRO A 86 15.60 5.67 -0.47
C PRO A 86 14.08 5.66 -0.65
N TYR A 87 13.33 6.35 0.22
CA TYR A 87 11.86 6.28 0.27
C TYR A 87 11.13 6.89 -0.93
N ARG A 88 11.67 7.96 -1.52
CA ARG A 88 10.90 8.83 -2.45
C ARG A 88 11.03 8.41 -3.91
N LEU A 89 12.26 8.09 -4.32
CA LEU A 89 12.59 7.86 -5.72
C LEU A 89 11.91 6.63 -6.33
N PRO A 90 11.82 5.46 -5.63
CA PRO A 90 11.22 4.28 -6.21
C PRO A 90 9.73 4.47 -6.53
N THR A 91 8.95 5.06 -5.61
CA THR A 91 7.52 5.30 -5.80
C THR A 91 7.25 6.25 -6.95
N ALA A 92 7.99 7.37 -7.01
CA ALA A 92 7.83 8.36 -8.08
C ALA A 92 8.25 7.80 -9.46
N SER A 93 9.39 7.09 -9.51
CA SER A 93 9.89 6.50 -10.75
C SER A 93 8.97 5.42 -11.29
N GLU A 94 8.38 4.60 -10.40
CA GLU A 94 7.41 3.59 -10.82
C GLU A 94 6.12 4.22 -11.35
N ALA A 95 5.58 5.23 -10.67
CA ALA A 95 4.38 5.93 -11.15
C ALA A 95 4.61 6.52 -12.55
N ALA A 96 5.75 7.22 -12.73
CA ALA A 96 6.13 7.78 -14.03
C ALA A 96 6.32 6.70 -15.11
N THR A 97 6.91 5.56 -14.74
CA THR A 97 7.11 4.44 -15.68
C THR A 97 5.78 3.81 -16.08
N LEU A 98 4.86 3.58 -15.14
CA LEU A 98 3.53 3.03 -15.44
C LEU A 98 2.74 3.95 -16.37
N ASP A 99 2.79 5.26 -16.13
CA ASP A 99 2.14 6.24 -16.99
C ASP A 99 2.76 6.27 -18.40
N LEU A 100 4.09 6.22 -18.50
CA LEU A 100 4.81 6.15 -19.78
C LEU A 100 4.44 4.89 -20.56
N VAL A 101 4.53 3.71 -19.93
CA VAL A 101 4.21 2.41 -20.55
C VAL A 101 2.75 2.39 -21.01
N ARG A 102 1.84 2.94 -20.20
CA ARG A 102 0.43 3.03 -20.59
C ARG A 102 0.21 3.97 -21.78
N ALA A 103 0.97 5.07 -21.86
CA ALA A 103 0.91 6.01 -22.97
C ALA A 103 1.39 5.43 -24.30
N THR A 104 2.23 4.39 -24.28
CA THR A 104 2.64 3.67 -25.50
C THR A 104 1.63 2.62 -25.97
N GLY A 105 0.49 2.49 -25.29
CA GLY A 105 -0.57 1.53 -25.63
C GLY A 105 -0.37 0.14 -25.05
N VAL A 106 0.69 -0.09 -24.27
CA VAL A 106 0.89 -1.34 -23.54
C VAL A 106 -0.07 -1.39 -22.35
N PRO A 107 -0.82 -2.49 -22.14
CA PRO A 107 -1.65 -2.65 -20.95
C PRO A 107 -0.81 -2.60 -19.67
N ALA A 108 -0.98 -1.52 -18.90
CA ALA A 108 -0.35 -1.32 -17.60
C ALA A 108 -1.36 -0.80 -16.57
N PRO A 109 -1.15 -1.08 -15.27
CA PRO A 109 -1.97 -0.52 -14.19
C PRO A 109 -2.08 1.01 -14.27
N LYS A 110 -3.28 1.54 -14.05
CA LYS A 110 -3.50 2.99 -13.95
C LYS A 110 -3.17 3.46 -12.54
N VAL A 111 -2.24 4.41 -12.42
CA VAL A 111 -1.98 5.07 -11.14
C VAL A 111 -3.12 6.04 -10.84
N LEU A 112 -3.86 5.81 -9.77
CA LEU A 112 -4.94 6.70 -9.33
C LEU A 112 -4.44 7.82 -8.41
N TYR A 113 -3.41 7.49 -7.61
CA TYR A 113 -2.78 8.39 -6.66
C TYR A 113 -1.41 7.83 -6.28
N TYR A 114 -0.45 8.70 -6.03
CA TYR A 114 0.82 8.35 -5.38
C TYR A 114 1.26 9.48 -4.45
N SER A 115 1.99 9.14 -3.39
CA SER A 115 2.72 10.09 -2.55
C SER A 115 4.16 9.60 -2.40
N PRO A 116 5.16 10.41 -2.78
CA PRO A 116 6.56 10.07 -2.52
C PRO A 116 6.92 10.19 -1.04
N ASP A 117 6.06 10.84 -0.23
CA ASP A 117 6.30 11.13 1.18
C ASP A 117 5.54 10.13 2.05
N ALA A 118 6.29 9.29 2.77
CA ALA A 118 5.72 8.27 3.66
C ALA A 118 4.89 8.88 4.80
N GLN A 119 5.14 10.13 5.19
CA GLN A 119 4.45 10.82 6.28
C GLN A 119 2.93 10.90 6.13
N THR A 120 2.40 10.88 4.90
CA THR A 120 0.95 11.03 4.66
C THR A 120 0.11 9.89 5.27
N LEU A 121 0.70 8.72 5.51
CA LEU A 121 -0.01 7.53 6.03
C LEU A 121 0.28 7.24 7.51
N TRP A 122 1.19 8.00 8.11
CA TRP A 122 1.64 7.82 9.48
C TRP A 122 0.82 8.84 10.27
N GLY A 123 -0.07 8.40 11.16
CA GLY A 123 -0.82 9.31 12.02
C GLY A 123 0.13 10.26 12.79
N PRO A 124 -0.38 11.30 13.49
CA PRO A 124 0.47 12.17 14.28
C PRO A 124 1.39 11.29 15.13
N SER A 125 2.70 11.51 14.96
CA SER A 125 3.74 10.86 15.74
C SER A 125 3.35 10.89 17.21
N LEU A 126 3.46 9.72 17.85
CA LEU A 126 3.24 9.47 19.28
C LEU A 126 3.63 10.66 20.16
#